data_AF-A0A9P5X927-F1
#
_entry.id   AF-A0A9P5X927-F1
#
_cell.length_a   1.000
_cell.length_b   1.000
_cell.length_c   1.000
_cell.angle_alpha   90.00
_cell.angle_beta   90.00
_cell.angle_gamma   90.00
#
_symmetry.space_group_name_H-M   'P 1'
#
loop_
_entity.id
_entity.type
_entity.pdbx_description
1 polymer ?
#
loop_
_entity_poly.entity_id
_entity_poly.type
_entity_poly.pdbx_seq_one_letter_code
_entity_poly.pdbx_strand_id
1 'polypeptide(L)'
;MESKNPQLKKVLQNGAKLVEQQRKETSVDWSTVDFSALAVQENVTWWLRSTTLTDGGTETEPARFMLECMTYGNKIDASRMVDKYKNTPTSEEVLHFIRRCIAKPLPGLEPCLPSILIIQRNLKPHTLIIKAFLDKLPVGFNWAIESEAASTSSISLFSYDIPLSMAKEYKSKGNQLYSQRNRKGAIYEYTNAIDRLMNALRSDPNRDKNKDAERLLAVCCANRAAAYLMPGDDVDVDSDLHEAWKDGEIAIRADPSYAKGYIRVSTAHQRLRNIKKAKETLVRGLRRTDLQNEPGLVDKLIQLQTDGKGFPENEEELLAWQELVLVEDEESVKMMEGVHGLWRKRLSDQLALLRTAM
;
A
#
# COMPACT_ATOMS: atom_id res chain seq x y z
N MET A 1 -6.06 -6.50 -28.01
CA MET A 1 -7.44 -6.97 -28.31
C MET A 1 -8.07 -6.00 -29.30
N GLU A 2 -8.07 -6.32 -30.59
CA GLU A 2 -8.79 -5.50 -31.57
C GLU A 2 -10.29 -5.75 -31.40
N SER A 3 -11.03 -4.70 -31.05
CA SER A 3 -12.49 -4.75 -30.99
C SER A 3 -13.05 -5.10 -32.36
N LYS A 4 -13.77 -6.23 -32.47
CA LYS A 4 -14.51 -6.63 -33.67
C LYS A 4 -15.73 -5.73 -33.96
N ASN A 5 -16.00 -4.72 -33.13
CA ASN A 5 -17.13 -3.81 -33.31
C ASN A 5 -16.71 -2.58 -34.14
N PRO A 6 -17.14 -2.46 -35.40
CA PRO A 6 -16.74 -1.36 -36.29
C PRO A 6 -17.26 0.01 -35.82
N GLN A 7 -18.39 0.06 -35.09
CA GLN A 7 -18.88 1.32 -34.52
C GLN A 7 -17.99 1.82 -33.38
N LEU A 8 -17.56 0.90 -32.50
CA LEU A 8 -16.62 1.25 -31.42
C LEU A 8 -15.28 1.74 -31.98
N LYS A 9 -14.78 1.11 -33.06
CA LYS A 9 -13.57 1.57 -33.76
C LYS A 9 -13.74 3.01 -34.31
N LYS A 10 -14.89 3.32 -34.91
CA LYS A 10 -15.20 4.66 -35.44
C LYS A 10 -15.31 5.71 -34.33
N VAL A 11 -15.94 5.37 -33.20
CA VAL A 11 -16.03 6.26 -32.02
C VAL A 11 -14.64 6.54 -31.45
N LEU A 12 -13.80 5.53 -31.27
CA LEU A 12 -12.43 5.69 -30.79
C LEU A 12 -11.56 6.52 -31.76
N GLN A 13 -11.71 6.31 -33.06
CA GLN A 13 -11.01 7.09 -34.09
C GLN A 13 -11.46 8.56 -34.11
N ASN A 14 -12.76 8.82 -33.98
CA ASN A 14 -13.30 10.18 -33.92
C ASN A 14 -12.88 10.89 -32.62
N GLY A 15 -12.87 10.18 -31.49
CA GLY A 15 -12.35 10.70 -30.23
C GLY A 15 -10.87 11.05 -30.31
N ALA A 16 -10.05 10.18 -30.91
CA ALA A 16 -8.63 10.44 -31.12
C ALA A 16 -8.40 11.65 -32.04
N LYS A 17 -9.18 11.79 -33.13
CA LYS A 17 -9.11 12.94 -34.03
C LYS A 17 -9.52 14.25 -33.35
N LEU A 18 -10.57 14.23 -32.53
CA LEU A 18 -11.03 15.40 -31.78
C LEU A 18 -9.97 15.85 -30.76
N VAL A 19 -9.34 14.90 -30.06
CA VAL A 19 -8.22 15.19 -29.14
C VAL A 19 -7.03 15.75 -29.90
N GLU A 20 -6.69 15.21 -31.08
CA GLU A 20 -5.60 15.73 -31.91
C GLU A 20 -5.91 17.13 -32.49
N GLN A 21 -7.16 17.40 -32.82
CA GLN A 21 -7.62 18.71 -33.30
C GLN A 21 -7.58 19.75 -32.17
N GLN A 22 -8.06 19.41 -30.97
CA GLN A 22 -7.94 20.26 -29.77
C GLN A 22 -6.48 20.55 -29.39
N ARG A 23 -5.55 19.64 -29.69
CA ARG A 23 -4.10 19.86 -29.51
C ARG A 23 -3.52 20.84 -30.52
N LYS A 24 -4.03 20.87 -31.75
CA LYS A 24 -3.57 21.78 -32.82
C LYS A 24 -4.18 23.18 -32.73
N GLU A 25 -5.40 23.30 -32.20
CA GLU A 25 -6.20 24.54 -32.28
C GLU A 25 -5.89 25.59 -31.19
N THR A 26 -4.94 25.37 -30.28
CA THR A 26 -4.58 26.41 -29.30
C THR A 26 -3.06 26.52 -29.15
N SER A 27 -2.47 27.47 -29.90
CA SER A 27 -1.18 28.03 -29.53
C SER A 27 -1.34 28.70 -28.17
N VAL A 28 -1.06 27.97 -27.11
CA VAL A 28 -1.05 28.53 -25.75
C VAL A 28 0.14 29.47 -25.67
N ASP A 29 -0.12 30.74 -25.36
CA ASP A 29 0.94 31.68 -25.02
C ASP A 29 1.45 31.36 -23.61
N TRP A 30 2.54 30.61 -23.54
CA TRP A 30 3.15 30.20 -22.27
C TRP A 30 3.65 31.36 -21.42
N SER A 31 3.80 32.56 -21.99
CA SER A 31 4.18 33.74 -21.22
C SER A 31 3.07 34.20 -20.26
N THR A 32 1.83 33.80 -20.52
CA THR A 32 0.64 34.16 -19.71
C THR A 32 0.40 33.21 -18.54
N VAL A 33 1.08 32.06 -18.49
CA VAL A 33 0.88 31.05 -17.45
C VAL A 33 1.90 31.27 -16.32
N ASP A 34 1.39 31.62 -15.14
CA ASP A 34 2.23 31.67 -13.93
C ASP A 34 2.40 30.26 -13.33
N PHE A 35 3.45 29.57 -13.77
CA PHE A 35 3.81 28.26 -13.25
C PHE A 35 4.21 28.28 -11.77
N SER A 36 4.60 29.45 -11.23
CA SER A 36 5.05 29.60 -9.84
C SER A 36 3.87 29.60 -8.86
N ALA A 37 2.69 29.99 -9.33
CA ALA A 37 1.46 30.03 -8.54
C ALA A 37 0.70 28.69 -8.49
N LEU A 38 1.14 27.67 -9.25
CA LEU A 38 0.47 26.38 -9.29
C LEU A 38 0.71 25.57 -8.00
N ALA A 39 -0.35 24.94 -7.51
CA ALA A 39 -0.28 24.08 -6.33
C ALA A 39 0.61 22.86 -6.59
N VAL A 40 1.52 22.60 -5.64
CA VAL A 40 2.31 21.36 -5.61
C VAL A 40 1.48 20.28 -4.94
N GLN A 41 1.16 19.22 -5.69
CA GLN A 41 0.51 18.03 -5.16
C GLN A 41 1.52 17.22 -4.35
N GLU A 42 1.33 17.23 -3.04
CA GLU A 42 2.16 16.45 -2.13
C GLU A 42 2.10 14.97 -2.48
N ASN A 43 3.27 14.34 -2.48
CA ASN A 43 3.44 12.92 -2.68
C ASN A 43 2.94 12.38 -4.04
N VAL A 44 2.83 13.24 -5.04
CA VAL A 44 2.61 12.87 -6.43
C VAL A 44 3.95 12.89 -7.14
N THR A 45 4.26 11.81 -7.85
CA THR A 45 5.47 11.71 -8.68
C THR A 45 5.06 11.64 -10.14
N TRP A 46 5.68 12.45 -10.98
CA TRP A 46 5.53 12.34 -12.42
C TRP A 46 6.76 11.72 -13.05
N TRP A 47 6.55 10.91 -14.08
CA TRP A 47 7.63 10.31 -14.84
C TRP A 47 7.51 10.66 -16.32
N LEU A 48 8.46 11.45 -16.80
CA LEU A 48 8.62 11.80 -18.20
C LEU A 48 9.51 10.78 -18.90
N ARG A 49 8.95 10.10 -19.90
CA ARG A 49 9.66 9.12 -20.74
C ARG A 49 9.55 9.45 -22.22
N SER A 50 10.57 9.05 -22.97
CA SER A 50 10.62 9.04 -24.43
C SER A 50 10.79 7.61 -24.93
N THR A 51 9.81 7.13 -25.70
CA THR A 51 9.81 5.79 -26.29
C THR A 51 9.92 5.91 -27.80
N THR A 52 10.86 5.17 -28.39
CA THR A 52 10.91 4.96 -29.84
C THR A 52 9.88 3.88 -30.20
N LEU A 53 8.88 4.23 -31.01
CA LEU A 53 7.84 3.30 -31.44
C LEU A 53 8.36 2.45 -32.62
N THR A 54 8.30 1.13 -32.48
CA THR A 54 8.83 0.15 -33.45
C THR A 54 7.80 -0.31 -34.50
N ASP A 55 6.52 -0.08 -34.23
CA ASP A 55 5.39 -0.83 -34.78
C ASP A 55 4.47 0.03 -35.67
N GLY A 56 5.04 1.05 -36.32
CA GLY A 56 4.26 1.97 -37.17
C GLY A 56 4.87 2.36 -38.52
N GLY A 57 5.99 1.75 -38.94
CA GLY A 57 6.64 2.11 -40.18
C GLY A 57 6.35 1.14 -41.32
N THR A 58 5.39 1.47 -42.18
CA THR A 58 5.56 1.17 -43.62
C THR A 58 6.75 1.99 -44.14
N GLU A 59 7.35 1.65 -45.28
CA GLU A 59 8.41 2.44 -45.93
C GLU A 59 8.05 3.94 -46.13
N THR A 60 6.76 4.28 -45.99
CA THR A 60 6.19 5.62 -46.13
C THR A 60 6.01 6.41 -44.82
N GLU A 61 6.14 5.81 -43.63
CA GLU A 61 5.97 6.53 -42.35
C GLU A 61 7.15 6.26 -41.38
N PRO A 62 8.09 7.21 -41.19
CA PRO A 62 9.30 7.00 -40.39
C PRO A 62 9.01 6.79 -38.89
N ALA A 63 10.01 6.22 -38.20
CA ALA A 63 10.01 5.93 -36.77
C ALA A 63 9.47 7.11 -35.95
N ARG A 64 8.46 6.84 -35.13
CA ARG A 64 7.80 7.85 -34.31
C ARG A 64 8.36 7.82 -32.90
N PHE A 65 8.73 8.97 -32.36
CA PHE A 65 9.03 9.12 -30.94
C PHE A 65 7.75 9.45 -30.20
N MET A 66 7.61 8.94 -28.99
CA MET A 66 6.48 9.24 -28.12
C MET A 66 7.01 9.79 -26.80
N LEU A 67 6.64 11.02 -26.47
CA LEU A 67 6.81 11.55 -25.12
C LEU A 67 5.57 11.23 -24.31
N GLU A 68 5.76 10.70 -23.12
CA GLU A 68 4.70 10.39 -22.17
C GLU A 68 5.08 10.85 -20.78
N CYS A 69 4.13 11.47 -20.10
CA CYS A 69 4.23 11.81 -18.68
C CYS A 69 3.22 10.98 -17.91
N MET A 70 3.69 10.10 -17.03
CA MET A 70 2.87 9.26 -16.15
C MET A 70 2.74 9.90 -14.77
N THR A 71 1.56 9.83 -14.16
CA THR A 71 1.35 10.24 -12.75
C THR A 71 1.29 9.01 -11.86
N TYR A 72 2.08 9.03 -10.78
CA TYR A 72 2.12 8.04 -9.72
C TYR A 72 1.79 8.68 -8.36
N GLY A 73 1.13 7.94 -7.48
CA GLY A 73 0.84 8.37 -6.11
C GLY A 73 -0.52 9.07 -5.90
N ASN A 74 -1.32 9.24 -6.96
CA ASN A 74 -2.76 9.50 -6.86
C ASN A 74 -3.55 8.17 -6.83
N LYS A 75 -4.86 8.22 -6.55
CA LYS A 75 -5.73 7.01 -6.44
C LYS A 75 -5.68 6.08 -7.67
N ILE A 76 -5.23 6.56 -8.83
CA ILE A 76 -5.14 5.82 -10.09
C ILE A 76 -3.86 6.26 -10.82
N ASP A 77 -3.00 5.31 -11.16
CA ASP A 77 -1.88 5.55 -12.08
C ASP A 77 -2.44 5.88 -13.47
N ALA A 78 -2.12 7.05 -14.01
CA ALA A 78 -2.67 7.52 -15.27
C ALA A 78 -1.66 8.32 -16.07
N SER A 79 -1.73 8.20 -17.40
CA SER A 79 -1.01 9.10 -18.30
C SER A 79 -1.56 10.52 -18.10
N ARG A 80 -0.68 11.46 -17.78
CA ARG A 80 -1.00 12.88 -17.68
C ARG A 80 -1.00 13.58 -19.02
N MET A 81 -0.07 13.17 -19.88
CA MET A 81 0.07 13.67 -21.25
C MET A 81 0.80 12.62 -22.08
N VAL A 82 0.44 12.54 -23.36
CA VAL A 82 1.12 11.70 -24.37
C VAL A 82 1.16 12.47 -25.67
N ASP A 83 2.33 12.74 -26.25
CA ASP A 83 2.49 13.35 -27.57
C ASP A 83 3.43 12.52 -28.44
N LYS A 84 3.20 12.56 -29.76
CA LYS A 84 3.95 11.81 -30.75
C LYS A 84 4.68 12.76 -31.68
N TYR A 85 5.92 12.43 -31.98
CA TYR A 85 6.85 13.21 -32.79
C TYR A 85 7.36 12.36 -33.95
N LYS A 86 7.54 12.99 -35.11
CA LYS A 86 8.06 12.31 -36.31
C LYS A 86 9.57 12.06 -36.21
N ASN A 87 10.28 12.93 -35.52
CA ASN A 87 11.72 12.85 -35.30
C ASN A 87 12.01 12.84 -33.80
N THR A 88 13.27 12.64 -33.43
CA THR A 88 13.72 12.83 -32.04
C THR A 88 13.30 14.23 -31.58
N PRO A 89 12.57 14.36 -30.45
CA PRO A 89 12.12 15.66 -29.98
C PRO A 89 13.30 16.60 -29.73
N THR A 90 13.15 17.85 -30.17
CA THR A 90 14.07 18.94 -29.85
C THR A 90 13.93 19.35 -28.39
N SER A 91 14.94 20.05 -27.85
CA SER A 91 14.87 20.54 -26.46
C SER A 91 13.65 21.43 -26.19
N GLU A 92 13.24 22.22 -27.18
CA GLU A 92 12.06 23.07 -27.04
C GLU A 92 10.75 22.30 -27.12
N GLU A 93 10.69 21.24 -27.92
CA GLU A 93 9.55 20.33 -27.92
C GLU A 93 9.42 19.59 -26.58
N VAL A 94 10.52 19.16 -25.97
CA VAL A 94 10.51 18.53 -24.64
C VAL A 94 10.10 19.53 -23.56
N LEU A 95 10.64 20.74 -23.57
CA LEU A 95 10.24 21.79 -22.63
C LEU A 95 8.75 22.16 -22.79
N HIS A 96 8.30 22.30 -24.03
CA HIS A 96 6.89 22.55 -24.35
C HIS A 96 5.99 21.42 -23.85
N PHE A 97 6.41 20.16 -24.02
CA PHE A 97 5.70 19.00 -23.49
C PHE A 97 5.57 19.06 -21.97
N ILE A 98 6.64 19.40 -21.25
CA ILE A 98 6.62 19.56 -19.78
C ILE A 98 5.64 20.66 -19.37
N ARG A 99 5.70 21.83 -20.02
CA ARG A 99 4.76 22.94 -19.75
C ARG A 99 3.31 22.53 -19.97
N ARG A 100 3.04 21.77 -21.03
CA ARG A 100 1.71 21.19 -21.29
C ARG A 100 1.28 20.20 -20.22
N CYS A 101 2.17 19.32 -19.76
CA CYS A 101 1.86 18.43 -18.63
C CYS A 101 1.40 19.23 -17.41
N ILE A 102 2.07 20.35 -17.12
CA ILE A 102 1.78 21.16 -15.93
C ILE A 102 0.46 21.93 -16.10
N ALA A 103 0.33 22.69 -17.19
CA ALA A 103 -0.72 23.72 -17.34
C ALA A 103 -1.96 23.26 -18.13
N LYS A 104 -1.85 22.21 -18.95
CA LYS A 104 -2.95 21.73 -19.79
C LYS A 104 -2.89 20.21 -19.97
N PRO A 105 -3.08 19.44 -18.89
CA PRO A 105 -3.02 17.97 -18.94
C PRO A 105 -4.20 17.39 -19.74
N LEU A 106 -4.25 16.06 -19.88
CA LEU A 106 -5.39 15.37 -20.48
C LEU A 106 -6.73 15.72 -19.77
N PRO A 107 -7.87 15.71 -20.48
CA PRO A 107 -9.17 16.02 -19.89
C PRO A 107 -9.46 15.21 -18.62
N GLY A 108 -9.99 15.88 -17.60
CA GLY A 108 -10.26 15.29 -16.28
C GLY A 108 -9.11 15.44 -15.28
N LEU A 109 -7.97 15.98 -15.69
CA LEU A 109 -6.86 16.35 -14.81
C LEU A 109 -6.77 17.87 -14.68
N GLU A 110 -6.43 18.34 -13.49
CA GLU A 110 -6.26 19.77 -13.20
C GLU A 110 -4.81 20.21 -13.39
N PRO A 111 -4.56 21.49 -13.76
CA PRO A 111 -3.24 22.08 -13.73
C PRO A 111 -2.62 22.05 -12.33
N CYS A 112 -1.43 21.49 -12.20
CA CYS A 112 -0.73 21.37 -10.92
C CYS A 112 0.75 21.03 -11.13
N LEU A 113 1.50 20.94 -10.04
CA LEU A 113 2.87 20.43 -10.02
C LEU A 113 2.94 19.12 -9.22
N PRO A 114 3.81 18.17 -9.58
CA PRO A 114 4.10 17.03 -8.71
C PRO A 114 5.03 17.45 -7.57
N SER A 115 5.08 16.66 -6.50
CA SER A 115 6.18 16.77 -5.54
C SER A 115 7.53 16.43 -6.16
N ILE A 116 7.57 15.47 -7.10
CA ILE A 116 8.78 15.05 -7.80
C ILE A 116 8.49 14.81 -9.30
N LEU A 117 9.30 15.39 -10.20
CA LEU A 117 9.35 15.06 -11.62
C LEU A 117 10.64 14.29 -11.96
N ILE A 118 10.48 13.05 -12.43
CA ILE A 118 11.59 12.21 -12.90
C ILE A 118 11.64 12.28 -14.43
N ILE A 119 12.82 12.53 -14.98
CA ILE A 119 13.05 12.61 -16.42
C ILE A 119 13.94 11.44 -16.85
N GLN A 120 13.47 10.65 -17.83
CA GLN A 120 14.19 9.50 -18.36
C GLN A 120 15.57 9.89 -18.89
N ARG A 121 16.56 9.01 -18.71
CA ARG A 121 17.98 9.29 -19.01
C ARG A 121 18.23 9.70 -20.47
N ASN A 122 17.50 9.13 -21.43
CA ASN A 122 17.64 9.47 -22.85
C ASN A 122 17.28 10.94 -23.16
N LEU A 123 16.58 11.63 -22.26
CA LEU A 123 16.25 13.05 -22.36
C LEU A 123 17.31 13.96 -21.69
N LYS A 124 18.39 13.39 -21.11
CA LYS A 124 19.51 14.15 -20.52
C LYS A 124 20.10 15.23 -21.44
N PRO A 125 20.21 15.06 -22.77
CA PRO A 125 20.69 16.13 -23.65
C PRO A 125 19.87 17.44 -23.58
N HIS A 126 18.61 17.37 -23.14
CA HIS A 126 17.72 18.53 -23.02
C HIS A 126 17.81 19.24 -21.67
N THR A 127 18.66 18.76 -20.74
CA THR A 127 18.70 19.21 -19.33
C THR A 127 18.97 20.70 -19.19
N LEU A 128 19.83 21.29 -20.02
CA LEU A 128 20.19 22.72 -19.88
C LEU A 128 18.96 23.64 -19.99
N ILE A 129 18.13 23.40 -21.00
CA ILE A 129 16.91 24.17 -21.27
C ILE A 129 15.83 23.85 -20.24
N ILE A 130 15.66 22.57 -19.91
CA ILE A 130 14.66 22.12 -18.94
C ILE A 130 14.97 22.68 -17.54
N LYS A 131 16.24 22.61 -17.11
CA LYS A 131 16.71 23.12 -15.82
C LYS A 131 16.41 24.60 -15.64
N ALA A 132 16.68 25.41 -16.65
CA ALA A 132 16.41 26.86 -16.61
C ALA A 132 14.94 27.21 -16.35
N PHE A 133 14.02 26.30 -16.69
CA PHE A 133 12.61 26.40 -16.38
C PHE A 133 12.24 25.75 -15.03
N LEU A 134 12.66 24.50 -14.79
CA LEU A 134 12.25 23.74 -13.61
C LEU A 134 12.80 24.30 -12.29
N ASP A 135 13.99 24.90 -12.29
CA ASP A 135 14.59 25.49 -11.09
C ASP A 135 13.86 26.78 -10.61
N LYS A 136 12.93 27.31 -11.42
CA LYS A 136 12.11 28.48 -11.07
C LYS A 136 10.76 28.11 -10.44
N LEU A 137 10.45 26.82 -10.36
CA LEU A 137 9.18 26.32 -9.84
C LEU A 137 9.14 26.40 -8.29
N PRO A 138 7.95 26.47 -7.68
CA PRO A 138 7.79 26.78 -6.26
C PRO A 138 8.34 25.69 -5.35
N VAL A 139 8.58 26.07 -4.09
CA VAL A 139 9.06 25.15 -3.04
C VAL A 139 8.10 23.98 -2.87
N GLY A 140 8.65 22.77 -2.71
CA GLY A 140 7.90 21.51 -2.63
C GLY A 140 7.93 20.73 -3.94
N PHE A 141 8.19 21.39 -5.07
CA PHE A 141 8.51 20.72 -6.33
C PHE A 141 9.99 20.37 -6.39
N ASN A 142 10.30 19.13 -6.77
CA ASN A 142 11.67 18.66 -7.02
C ASN A 142 11.73 17.96 -8.39
N TRP A 143 12.91 17.91 -9.00
CA TRP A 143 13.10 17.15 -10.24
C TRP A 143 14.47 16.49 -10.31
N ALA A 144 14.57 15.38 -11.06
CA ALA A 144 15.81 14.64 -11.24
C ALA A 144 15.87 13.94 -12.60
N ILE A 145 17.10 13.72 -13.09
CA ILE A 145 17.37 12.81 -14.23
C ILE A 145 17.57 11.40 -13.68
N GLU A 146 17.04 10.41 -14.40
CA GLU A 146 17.25 8.99 -14.11
C GLU A 146 18.75 8.61 -14.09
N SER A 147 19.22 8.03 -12.98
CA SER A 147 20.61 7.58 -12.73
C SER A 147 21.00 6.32 -13.53
N GLU A 148 22.31 6.14 -13.80
CA GLU A 148 22.86 5.04 -14.59
C GLU A 148 22.63 3.66 -13.95
N ALA A 149 22.63 3.59 -12.62
CA ALA A 149 22.40 2.35 -11.87
C ALA A 149 21.00 1.75 -12.07
N ALA A 150 20.05 2.52 -12.61
CA ALA A 150 18.73 2.01 -12.97
C ALA A 150 18.60 1.47 -14.38
N SER A 151 19.51 1.80 -15.29
CA SER A 151 19.27 1.55 -16.71
C SER A 151 19.46 0.09 -17.13
N THR A 152 20.12 -0.74 -16.33
CA THR A 152 20.29 -2.18 -16.58
C THR A 152 19.07 -3.03 -16.21
N SER A 153 18.05 -2.43 -15.61
CA SER A 153 16.75 -3.03 -15.41
C SER A 153 15.73 -1.91 -15.44
N SER A 154 14.93 -1.82 -16.49
CA SER A 154 13.89 -0.82 -16.77
C SER A 154 12.78 -0.71 -15.69
N ILE A 155 13.05 -1.17 -14.46
CA ILE A 155 12.19 -1.33 -13.29
C ILE A 155 12.86 -0.73 -12.03
N SER A 156 14.16 -0.38 -12.04
CA SER A 156 14.91 -0.19 -10.77
C SER A 156 15.15 1.26 -10.29
N LEU A 157 14.81 2.33 -11.02
CA LEU A 157 14.93 3.69 -10.44
C LEU A 157 13.68 4.21 -9.72
N PHE A 158 12.56 3.50 -9.80
CA PHE A 158 11.68 3.46 -8.64
C PHE A 158 12.27 2.45 -7.68
N SER A 159 13.41 2.82 -7.08
CA SER A 159 13.84 2.08 -5.91
C SER A 159 12.69 2.20 -4.91
N TYR A 160 12.13 1.06 -4.53
CA TYR A 160 11.17 0.93 -3.43
C TYR A 160 11.60 1.73 -2.20
N ASP A 161 12.89 2.04 -2.07
CA ASP A 161 13.46 2.90 -1.05
C ASP A 161 12.68 4.19 -0.80
N ILE A 162 12.18 4.91 -1.81
CA ILE A 162 11.45 6.18 -1.57
C ILE A 162 10.04 5.91 -0.98
N PRO A 163 9.18 5.08 -1.61
CA PRO A 163 7.90 4.71 -0.99
C PRO A 163 8.06 4.05 0.39
N LEU A 164 9.09 3.22 0.57
CA LEU A 164 9.38 2.53 1.83
C LEU A 164 9.90 3.48 2.90
N SER A 165 10.77 4.44 2.58
CA SER A 165 11.27 5.43 3.54
C SER A 165 10.12 6.29 4.03
N MET A 166 9.28 6.79 3.12
CA MET A 166 8.10 7.57 3.47
C MET A 166 7.11 6.75 4.31
N ALA A 167 6.86 5.50 3.95
CA ALA A 167 6.00 4.62 4.75
C ALA A 167 6.56 4.40 6.17
N LYS A 168 7.89 4.28 6.32
CA LYS A 168 8.55 4.17 7.63
C LYS A 168 8.40 5.46 8.44
N GLU A 169 8.52 6.63 7.81
CA GLU A 169 8.32 7.94 8.46
C GLU A 169 6.88 8.11 8.95
N TYR A 170 5.90 7.86 8.08
CA TYR A 170 4.49 7.89 8.43
C TYR A 170 4.16 6.91 9.56
N LYS A 171 4.68 5.68 9.50
CA LYS A 171 4.55 4.71 10.60
C LYS A 171 5.14 5.25 11.91
N SER A 172 6.33 5.88 11.86
CA SER A 172 6.99 6.44 13.04
C SER A 172 6.15 7.56 13.66
N LYS A 173 5.64 8.47 12.84
CA LYS A 173 4.74 9.55 13.27
C LYS A 173 3.43 9.01 13.84
N GLY A 174 2.85 7.98 13.20
CA GLY A 174 1.69 7.26 13.72
C GLY A 174 1.94 6.64 15.09
N ASN A 175 3.11 6.01 15.30
CA ASN A 175 3.50 5.46 16.60
C ASN A 175 3.61 6.55 17.68
N GLN A 176 4.19 7.70 17.34
CA GLN A 176 4.29 8.84 18.25
C GLN A 176 2.90 9.32 18.67
N LEU A 177 2.00 9.56 17.71
CA LEU A 177 0.63 9.99 17.97
C LEU A 177 -0.16 8.95 18.78
N TYR A 178 0.05 7.66 18.49
CA TYR A 178 -0.54 6.56 19.24
C TYR A 178 -0.11 6.58 20.72
N SER A 179 1.17 6.80 21.00
CA SER A 179 1.68 6.90 22.38
C SER A 179 1.10 8.07 23.15
N GLN A 180 0.75 9.16 22.45
CA GLN A 180 0.08 10.34 23.00
C GLN A 180 -1.43 10.15 23.16
N ARG A 181 -1.96 8.96 22.88
CA ARG A 181 -3.40 8.66 22.80
C ARG A 181 -4.15 9.52 21.78
N ASN A 182 -3.43 10.14 20.83
CA ASN A 182 -4.04 10.83 19.70
C ASN A 182 -4.48 9.79 18.66
N ARG A 183 -5.65 9.21 18.91
CA ARG A 183 -6.25 8.16 18.09
C ARG A 183 -6.42 8.56 16.62
N LYS A 184 -7.11 9.67 16.38
CA LYS A 184 -7.45 10.16 15.02
C LYS A 184 -6.16 10.45 14.22
N GLY A 185 -5.19 11.11 14.84
CA GLY A 185 -3.89 11.38 14.23
C GLY A 185 -3.11 10.11 13.91
N ALA A 186 -3.09 9.14 14.81
CA ALA A 186 -2.42 7.86 14.57
C ALA A 186 -3.04 7.11 13.37
N ILE A 187 -4.38 7.02 13.31
CA ILE A 187 -5.09 6.38 12.19
C ILE A 187 -4.74 7.06 10.87
N TYR A 188 -4.72 8.40 10.84
CA TYR A 188 -4.38 9.17 9.64
C TYR A 188 -2.97 8.84 9.13
N GLU A 189 -1.96 8.89 9.99
CA GLU A 189 -0.58 8.64 9.58
C GLU A 189 -0.35 7.17 9.18
N TYR A 190 -0.95 6.20 9.90
CA TYR A 190 -0.88 4.81 9.46
C TYR A 190 -1.57 4.58 8.11
N THR A 191 -2.66 5.29 7.82
CA THR A 191 -3.33 5.23 6.52
C THR A 191 -2.43 5.72 5.41
N ASN A 192 -1.75 6.86 5.61
CA ASN A 192 -0.74 7.35 4.67
C ASN A 192 0.37 6.31 4.45
N ALA A 193 0.88 5.68 5.51
CA ALA A 193 1.88 4.62 5.38
C ALA A 193 1.39 3.43 4.54
N ILE A 194 0.16 2.97 4.80
CA ILE A 194 -0.46 1.84 4.10
C ILE A 194 -0.67 2.17 2.62
N ASP A 195 -1.16 3.37 2.30
CA ASP A 195 -1.40 3.79 0.91
C ASP A 195 -0.09 3.81 0.10
N ARG A 196 1.01 4.30 0.69
CA ARG A 196 2.34 4.27 0.05
C ARG A 196 2.79 2.84 -0.25
N LEU A 197 2.60 1.93 0.71
CA LEU A 197 2.98 0.53 0.57
C LEU A 197 2.13 -0.20 -0.47
N MET A 198 0.81 0.01 -0.44
CA MET A 198 -0.10 -0.61 -1.39
C MET A 198 0.16 -0.13 -2.82
N ASN A 199 0.46 1.15 -3.01
CA ASN A 199 0.84 1.68 -4.31
C ASN A 199 2.17 1.07 -4.77
N ALA A 200 3.18 1.02 -3.91
CA ALA A 200 4.46 0.38 -4.22
C ALA A 200 4.29 -1.10 -4.63
N LEU A 201 3.50 -1.87 -3.89
CA LEU A 201 3.25 -3.29 -4.16
C LEU A 201 2.47 -3.53 -5.47
N ARG A 202 1.60 -2.60 -5.89
CA ARG A 202 0.85 -2.70 -7.15
C ARG A 202 1.70 -2.42 -8.38
N SER A 203 2.73 -1.58 -8.23
CA SER A 203 3.59 -1.17 -9.34
C SER A 203 4.67 -2.22 -9.69
N ASP A 204 4.82 -3.30 -8.92
CA ASP A 204 5.84 -4.34 -9.16
C ASP A 204 5.29 -5.63 -9.81
N PRO A 205 5.83 -6.06 -10.97
CA PRO A 205 5.61 -7.41 -11.47
C PRO A 205 6.46 -8.50 -10.75
N ASN A 206 7.47 -8.15 -9.95
CA ASN A 206 8.40 -9.10 -9.34
C ASN A 206 8.13 -9.38 -7.85
N ARG A 207 7.29 -10.38 -7.58
CA ARG A 207 6.76 -10.75 -6.26
C ARG A 207 7.83 -11.05 -5.19
N ASP A 208 9.01 -11.54 -5.58
CA ASP A 208 10.03 -12.02 -4.63
C ASP A 208 10.84 -10.90 -3.96
N LYS A 209 10.86 -9.68 -4.52
CA LYS A 209 11.59 -8.53 -3.94
C LYS A 209 10.81 -7.76 -2.88
N ASN A 210 9.54 -8.08 -2.66
CA ASN A 210 8.63 -7.25 -1.87
C ASN A 210 8.30 -7.75 -0.46
N LYS A 211 8.99 -8.78 0.04
CA LYS A 211 8.74 -9.32 1.38
C LYS A 211 8.90 -8.27 2.49
N ASP A 212 9.86 -7.36 2.37
CA ASP A 212 10.04 -6.31 3.39
C ASP A 212 8.94 -5.25 3.34
N ALA A 213 8.41 -4.97 2.15
CA ALA A 213 7.25 -4.10 1.97
C ALA A 213 5.98 -4.76 2.52
N GLU A 214 5.77 -6.05 2.27
CA GLU A 214 4.66 -6.84 2.81
C GLU A 214 4.72 -6.93 4.34
N ARG A 215 5.89 -7.19 4.92
CA ARG A 215 6.11 -7.16 6.38
C ARG A 215 5.80 -5.79 6.96
N LEU A 216 6.29 -4.73 6.32
CA LEU A 216 6.02 -3.37 6.78
C LEU A 216 4.52 -3.03 6.67
N LEU A 217 3.84 -3.48 5.62
CA LEU A 217 2.39 -3.35 5.46
C LEU A 217 1.66 -4.06 6.59
N ALA A 218 2.06 -5.30 6.92
CA ALA A 218 1.48 -6.04 8.03
C ALA A 218 1.61 -5.30 9.36
N VAL A 219 2.78 -4.72 9.62
CA VAL A 219 3.04 -3.89 10.81
C VAL A 219 2.12 -2.65 10.83
N CYS A 220 2.06 -1.89 9.73
CA CYS A 220 1.23 -0.69 9.65
C CYS A 220 -0.26 -0.99 9.81
N CYS A 221 -0.77 -2.04 9.15
CA CYS A 221 -2.16 -2.49 9.31
C CYS A 221 -2.45 -2.92 10.75
N ALA A 222 -1.60 -3.73 11.39
CA ALA A 222 -1.85 -4.12 12.79
C ALA A 222 -1.75 -2.95 13.77
N ASN A 223 -0.94 -1.94 13.48
CA ASN A 223 -0.86 -0.72 14.28
C ASN A 223 -2.10 0.16 14.10
N ARG A 224 -2.61 0.29 12.86
CA ARG A 224 -3.88 0.99 12.60
C ARG A 224 -5.06 0.26 13.25
N ALA A 225 -5.11 -1.07 13.17
CA ALA A 225 -6.06 -1.88 13.93
C ALA A 225 -5.97 -1.64 15.44
N ALA A 226 -4.75 -1.52 15.99
CA ALA A 226 -4.56 -1.17 17.39
C ALA A 226 -5.12 0.21 17.73
N ALA A 227 -5.02 1.17 16.82
CA ALA A 227 -5.56 2.52 16.98
C ALA A 227 -7.09 2.51 16.91
N TYR A 228 -7.67 1.71 16.00
CA TYR A 228 -9.11 1.50 15.96
C TYR A 228 -9.66 0.89 17.26
N LEU A 229 -8.92 -0.04 17.87
CA LEU A 229 -9.25 -0.64 19.17
C LEU A 229 -9.03 0.27 20.39
N MET A 230 -8.49 1.48 20.24
CA MET A 230 -8.44 2.42 21.37
C MET A 230 -9.85 2.99 21.63
N PRO A 231 -10.25 3.15 22.90
CA PRO A 231 -11.50 3.85 23.22
C PRO A 231 -11.42 5.31 22.75
N GLY A 232 -12.55 5.87 22.32
CA GLY A 232 -12.68 7.27 21.95
C GLY A 232 -14.13 7.72 22.02
N ASP A 233 -14.35 8.98 22.35
CA ASP A 233 -15.68 9.52 22.70
C ASP A 233 -16.56 9.81 21.47
N ASP A 234 -15.96 9.88 20.27
CA ASP A 234 -16.59 10.48 19.08
C ASP A 234 -16.98 9.48 17.97
N VAL A 235 -16.97 8.16 18.21
CA VAL A 235 -17.02 7.20 17.09
C VAL A 235 -17.96 6.03 17.33
N ASP A 236 -18.59 5.59 16.24
CA ASP A 236 -19.32 4.34 16.13
C ASP A 236 -18.37 3.17 16.44
N VAL A 237 -18.50 2.64 17.67
CA VAL A 237 -17.67 1.56 18.19
C VAL A 237 -17.72 0.35 17.27
N ASP A 238 -18.88 0.02 16.71
CA ASP A 238 -19.00 -1.16 15.85
C ASP A 238 -18.27 -0.95 14.53
N SER A 239 -18.35 0.23 13.93
CA SER A 239 -17.59 0.57 12.72
C SER A 239 -16.08 0.43 12.93
N ASP A 240 -15.57 0.98 14.03
CA ASP A 240 -14.15 0.90 14.39
C ASP A 240 -13.68 -0.54 14.62
N LEU A 241 -14.50 -1.36 15.29
CA LEU A 241 -14.19 -2.77 15.50
C LEU A 241 -14.14 -3.55 14.18
N HIS A 242 -15.00 -3.21 13.21
CA HIS A 242 -14.94 -3.80 11.87
C HIS A 242 -13.68 -3.38 11.11
N GLU A 243 -13.27 -2.11 11.18
CA GLU A 243 -12.02 -1.65 10.56
C GLU A 243 -10.79 -2.30 11.21
N ALA A 244 -10.78 -2.44 12.54
CA ALA A 244 -9.72 -3.17 13.25
C ALA A 244 -9.61 -4.64 12.80
N TRP A 245 -10.76 -5.29 12.61
CA TRP A 245 -10.82 -6.66 12.08
C TRP A 245 -10.26 -6.72 10.65
N LYS A 246 -10.73 -5.87 9.74
CA LYS A 246 -10.26 -5.84 8.35
C LYS A 246 -8.74 -5.61 8.27
N ASP A 247 -8.23 -4.63 9.01
CA ASP A 247 -6.79 -4.34 9.05
C ASP A 247 -5.99 -5.51 9.62
N GLY A 248 -6.49 -6.16 10.67
CA GLY A 248 -5.86 -7.36 11.21
C GLY A 248 -5.79 -8.50 10.19
N GLU A 249 -6.85 -8.74 9.41
CA GLU A 249 -6.87 -9.73 8.33
C GLU A 249 -5.94 -9.36 7.16
N ILE A 250 -5.83 -8.08 6.82
CA ILE A 250 -4.84 -7.60 5.84
C ILE A 250 -3.43 -7.87 6.37
N ALA A 251 -3.17 -7.62 7.66
CA ALA A 251 -1.87 -7.87 8.26
C ALA A 251 -1.48 -9.35 8.23
N ILE A 252 -2.40 -10.26 8.56
CA ILE A 252 -2.17 -11.71 8.49
C ILE A 252 -1.93 -12.16 7.04
N ARG A 253 -2.63 -11.58 6.07
CA ARG A 253 -2.44 -11.93 4.66
C ARG A 253 -1.08 -11.45 4.13
N ALA A 254 -0.64 -10.25 4.54
CA ALA A 254 0.62 -9.66 4.13
C ALA A 254 1.82 -10.35 4.80
N ASP A 255 1.72 -10.68 6.10
CA ASP A 255 2.71 -11.46 6.82
C ASP A 255 2.02 -12.49 7.75
N PRO A 256 1.85 -13.74 7.30
CA PRO A 256 1.24 -14.80 8.10
C PRO A 256 2.02 -15.15 9.38
N SER A 257 3.29 -14.75 9.49
CA SER A 257 4.12 -14.95 10.68
C SER A 257 3.94 -13.81 11.70
N TYR A 258 3.15 -12.79 11.39
CA TYR A 258 3.00 -11.63 12.28
C TYR A 258 1.90 -11.84 13.33
N ALA A 259 2.28 -12.42 14.47
CA ALA A 259 1.38 -12.78 15.58
C ALA A 259 0.43 -11.64 16.02
N LYS A 260 0.89 -10.38 16.00
CA LYS A 260 0.07 -9.22 16.39
C LYS A 260 -1.18 -9.08 15.52
N GLY A 261 -1.14 -9.43 14.23
CA GLY A 261 -2.31 -9.42 13.35
C GLY A 261 -3.45 -10.30 13.88
N TYR A 262 -3.12 -11.54 14.26
CA TYR A 262 -4.06 -12.48 14.89
C TYR A 262 -4.64 -11.95 16.21
N ILE A 263 -3.80 -11.33 17.05
CA ILE A 263 -4.26 -10.71 18.31
C ILE A 263 -5.26 -9.58 18.03
N ARG A 264 -5.03 -8.74 17.02
CA ARG A 264 -5.95 -7.64 16.67
C ARG A 264 -7.29 -8.14 16.16
N VAL A 265 -7.30 -9.13 15.24
CA VAL A 265 -8.54 -9.76 14.76
C VAL A 265 -9.31 -10.41 15.91
N SER A 266 -8.62 -11.19 16.75
CA SER A 266 -9.24 -11.83 17.91
C SER A 266 -9.86 -10.83 18.88
N THR A 267 -9.14 -9.74 19.18
CA THR A 267 -9.63 -8.67 20.07
C THR A 267 -10.84 -7.95 19.49
N ALA A 268 -10.84 -7.68 18.19
CA ALA A 268 -11.98 -7.06 17.50
C ALA A 268 -13.22 -7.97 17.58
N HIS A 269 -13.09 -9.25 17.26
CA HIS A 269 -14.19 -10.22 17.39
C HIS A 269 -14.67 -10.39 18.83
N GLN A 270 -13.77 -10.42 19.81
CA GLN A 270 -14.14 -10.48 21.22
C GLN A 270 -15.04 -9.30 21.62
N ARG A 271 -14.67 -8.07 21.22
CA ARG A 271 -15.45 -6.86 21.52
C ARG A 271 -16.77 -6.80 20.77
N LEU A 272 -16.83 -7.37 19.56
CA LEU A 272 -18.06 -7.61 18.81
C LEU A 272 -18.88 -8.80 19.35
N ARG A 273 -18.55 -9.34 20.53
CA ARG A 273 -19.19 -10.50 21.19
C ARG A 273 -19.17 -11.79 20.35
N ASN A 274 -18.30 -11.86 19.35
CA ASN A 274 -18.08 -13.04 18.50
C ASN A 274 -16.95 -13.92 19.07
N ILE A 275 -17.15 -14.47 20.27
CA ILE A 275 -16.12 -15.21 21.02
C ILE A 275 -15.58 -16.40 20.24
N LYS A 276 -16.44 -17.14 19.52
CA LYS A 276 -16.04 -18.27 18.67
C LYS A 276 -14.98 -17.88 17.64
N LYS A 277 -15.26 -16.85 16.83
CA LYS A 277 -14.32 -16.31 15.82
C LYS A 277 -13.04 -15.77 16.44
N ALA A 278 -13.14 -15.19 17.64
CA ALA A 278 -11.97 -14.71 18.37
C ALA A 278 -11.01 -15.86 18.74
N LYS A 279 -11.53 -17.00 19.20
CA LYS A 279 -10.75 -18.21 19.52
C LYS A 279 -10.20 -18.86 18.23
N GLU A 280 -11.03 -19.04 17.21
CA GLU A 280 -10.64 -19.62 15.91
C GLU A 280 -9.47 -18.87 15.26
N THR A 281 -9.46 -17.54 15.37
CA THR A 281 -8.38 -16.71 14.86
C THR A 281 -7.04 -17.03 15.53
N LEU A 282 -7.01 -17.12 16.87
CA LEU A 282 -5.77 -17.39 17.61
C LEU A 282 -5.26 -18.80 17.32
N VAL A 283 -6.18 -19.77 17.28
CA VAL A 283 -5.90 -21.16 16.90
C VAL A 283 -5.33 -21.24 15.49
N ARG A 284 -5.88 -20.49 14.53
CA ARG A 284 -5.34 -20.41 13.17
C ARG A 284 -3.88 -19.96 13.15
N GLY A 285 -3.50 -19.03 14.04
CA GLY A 285 -2.11 -18.65 14.25
C GLY A 285 -1.28 -19.77 14.88
N LEU A 286 -1.74 -20.35 15.99
CA LEU A 286 -1.04 -21.37 16.77
C LEU A 286 -0.84 -22.71 16.03
N ARG A 287 -1.66 -23.02 15.01
CA ARG A 287 -1.46 -24.17 14.12
C ARG A 287 -0.24 -24.03 13.22
N ARG A 288 0.32 -22.82 13.08
CA ARG A 288 1.51 -22.61 12.28
C ARG A 288 2.77 -22.94 13.08
N THR A 289 3.72 -23.62 12.45
CA THR A 289 4.96 -24.08 13.11
C THR A 289 5.85 -22.94 13.62
N ASP A 290 5.80 -21.77 12.96
CA ASP A 290 6.52 -20.56 13.35
C ASP A 290 5.85 -19.80 14.51
N LEU A 291 4.55 -20.01 14.76
CA LEU A 291 3.79 -19.30 15.81
C LEU A 291 3.24 -20.19 16.93
N GLN A 292 3.38 -21.52 16.85
CA GLN A 292 2.89 -22.45 17.88
C GLN A 292 3.48 -22.23 19.28
N ASN A 293 4.58 -21.47 19.38
CA ASN A 293 5.24 -21.10 20.62
C ASN A 293 5.15 -19.59 20.95
N GLU A 294 4.33 -18.83 20.23
CA GLU A 294 4.16 -17.39 20.48
C GLU A 294 3.35 -17.16 21.78
N PRO A 295 3.97 -16.62 22.84
CA PRO A 295 3.32 -16.52 24.16
C PRO A 295 2.07 -15.63 24.12
N GLY A 296 2.10 -14.53 23.36
CA GLY A 296 0.96 -13.62 23.26
C GLY A 296 -0.30 -14.24 22.64
N LEU A 297 -0.15 -15.21 21.73
CA LEU A 297 -1.28 -15.96 21.17
C LEU A 297 -1.83 -16.97 22.17
N VAL A 298 -0.93 -17.70 22.85
CA VAL A 298 -1.29 -18.68 23.88
C VAL A 298 -2.00 -18.02 25.06
N ASP A 299 -1.43 -16.92 25.59
CA ASP A 299 -2.01 -16.13 26.68
C ASP A 299 -3.43 -15.69 26.33
N LYS A 300 -3.61 -15.13 25.13
CA LYS A 300 -4.91 -14.63 24.69
C LYS A 300 -5.92 -15.76 24.48
N LEU A 301 -5.49 -16.93 24.01
CA LEU A 301 -6.39 -18.08 23.82
C LEU A 301 -6.84 -18.63 25.18
N ILE A 302 -5.92 -18.82 26.13
CA ILE A 302 -6.26 -19.25 27.49
C ILE A 302 -7.22 -18.25 28.13
N GLN A 303 -6.95 -16.95 28.00
CA GLN A 303 -7.85 -15.90 28.49
C GLN A 303 -9.27 -16.07 27.94
N LEU A 304 -9.43 -16.36 26.65
CA LEU A 304 -10.76 -16.56 26.04
C LEU A 304 -11.41 -17.90 26.39
N GLN A 305 -10.62 -18.95 26.66
CA GLN A 305 -11.13 -20.27 27.04
C GLN A 305 -11.57 -20.35 28.50
N THR A 306 -11.07 -19.45 29.35
CA THR A 306 -11.25 -19.46 30.81
C THR A 306 -11.98 -18.22 31.30
N ASP A 307 -12.57 -17.43 30.39
CA ASP A 307 -13.23 -16.16 30.67
C ASP A 307 -12.36 -15.19 31.50
N GLY A 308 -11.05 -15.21 31.24
CA GLY A 308 -10.05 -14.36 31.87
C GLY A 308 -9.52 -14.85 33.21
N LYS A 309 -9.97 -16.00 33.72
CA LYS A 309 -9.55 -16.54 35.02
C LYS A 309 -8.18 -17.23 34.98
N GLY A 310 -7.73 -17.64 33.80
CA GLY A 310 -6.56 -18.50 33.67
C GLY A 310 -6.92 -19.97 33.90
N PHE A 311 -5.91 -20.85 33.91
CA PHE A 311 -6.14 -22.26 34.20
C PHE A 311 -6.65 -22.46 35.62
N PRO A 312 -7.53 -23.45 35.86
CA PRO A 312 -7.93 -23.83 37.21
C PRO A 312 -6.74 -24.13 38.13
N GLU A 313 -6.89 -23.79 39.42
CA GLU A 313 -5.89 -24.01 40.47
C GLU A 313 -6.12 -25.34 41.23
N ASN A 314 -7.15 -26.09 40.85
CA ASN A 314 -7.47 -27.40 41.39
C ASN A 314 -7.29 -28.48 40.30
N GLU A 315 -6.67 -29.62 40.63
CA GLU A 315 -6.41 -30.69 39.66
C GLU A 315 -7.70 -31.24 39.05
N GLU A 316 -8.73 -31.46 39.85
CA GLU A 316 -10.03 -31.99 39.39
C GLU A 316 -10.71 -31.01 38.43
N GLU A 317 -10.71 -29.71 38.76
CA GLU A 317 -11.27 -28.68 37.89
C GLU A 317 -10.47 -28.53 36.58
N LEU A 318 -9.14 -28.65 36.64
CA LEU A 318 -8.29 -28.59 35.45
C LEU A 318 -8.53 -29.79 34.52
N LEU A 319 -8.66 -30.99 35.09
CA LEU A 319 -8.95 -32.21 34.33
C LEU A 319 -10.35 -32.16 33.72
N ALA A 320 -11.36 -31.71 34.47
CA ALA A 320 -12.72 -31.53 33.94
C ALA A 320 -12.74 -30.49 32.80
N TRP A 321 -12.05 -29.36 32.97
CA TRP A 321 -11.91 -28.36 31.91
C TRP A 321 -11.16 -28.92 30.68
N GLN A 322 -10.10 -29.69 30.91
CA GLN A 322 -9.32 -30.33 29.85
C GLN A 322 -10.19 -31.30 29.04
N GLU A 323 -10.95 -32.15 29.73
CA GLU A 323 -11.88 -33.11 29.12
C GLU A 323 -12.94 -32.39 28.31
N LEU A 324 -13.52 -31.31 28.84
CA LEU A 324 -14.49 -30.48 28.14
C LEU A 324 -13.93 -29.92 26.82
N VAL A 325 -12.73 -29.30 26.87
CA VAL A 325 -12.14 -28.61 25.71
C VAL A 325 -11.55 -29.56 24.67
N LEU A 326 -11.10 -30.75 25.09
CA LEU A 326 -10.35 -31.68 24.23
C LEU A 326 -11.09 -32.97 23.90
N VAL A 327 -12.20 -33.29 24.56
CA VAL A 327 -12.92 -34.55 24.36
C VAL A 327 -14.43 -34.34 24.19
N GLU A 328 -15.11 -33.65 25.13
CA GLU A 328 -16.58 -33.60 25.16
C GLU A 328 -17.19 -32.59 24.19
N ASP A 329 -16.69 -31.35 24.15
CA ASP A 329 -17.25 -30.30 23.28
C ASP A 329 -16.70 -30.42 21.85
N GLU A 330 -17.49 -31.02 20.94
CA GLU A 330 -17.10 -31.28 19.55
C GLU A 330 -16.56 -30.02 18.83
N GLU A 331 -17.14 -28.84 19.12
CA GLU A 331 -16.66 -27.58 18.54
C GLU A 331 -15.25 -27.22 19.06
N SER A 332 -15.02 -27.29 20.37
CA SER A 332 -13.70 -27.05 20.96
C SER A 332 -12.67 -28.08 20.55
N VAL A 333 -13.04 -29.36 20.47
CA VAL A 333 -12.17 -30.45 19.99
C VAL A 333 -11.66 -30.14 18.59
N LYS A 334 -12.59 -29.86 17.66
CA LYS A 334 -12.27 -29.50 16.28
C LYS A 334 -11.47 -28.19 16.19
N MET A 335 -11.72 -27.25 17.09
CA MET A 335 -10.95 -26.02 17.17
C MET A 335 -9.51 -26.29 17.64
N MET A 336 -9.31 -27.15 18.63
CA MET A 336 -7.99 -27.44 19.20
C MET A 336 -7.17 -28.47 18.41
N GLU A 337 -7.77 -29.09 17.39
CA GLU A 337 -7.08 -29.97 16.46
C GLU A 337 -5.87 -29.25 15.81
N GLY A 338 -4.70 -29.88 15.85
CA GLY A 338 -3.44 -29.33 15.32
C GLY A 338 -2.81 -28.21 16.17
N VAL A 339 -3.37 -27.87 17.34
CA VAL A 339 -2.74 -26.94 18.28
C VAL A 339 -1.77 -27.70 19.19
N HIS A 340 -0.48 -27.42 18.99
CA HIS A 340 0.64 -28.02 19.71
C HIS A 340 1.47 -26.92 20.42
N GLY A 341 2.75 -27.20 20.68
CA GLY A 341 3.71 -26.21 21.17
C GLY A 341 3.41 -25.71 22.58
N LEU A 342 3.58 -24.41 22.77
CA LEU A 342 3.56 -23.77 24.08
C LEU A 342 2.22 -23.89 24.79
N TRP A 343 1.10 -23.94 24.06
CA TRP A 343 -0.23 -24.12 24.68
C TRP A 343 -0.32 -25.47 25.40
N ARG A 344 0.06 -26.57 24.72
CA ARG A 344 0.08 -27.93 25.31
C ARG A 344 1.06 -28.01 26.48
N LYS A 345 2.25 -27.42 26.30
CA LYS A 345 3.27 -27.39 27.34
C LYS A 345 2.75 -26.73 28.62
N ARG A 346 2.13 -25.56 28.53
CA ARG A 346 1.60 -24.87 29.73
C ARG A 346 0.49 -25.63 30.43
N LEU A 347 -0.37 -26.31 29.67
CA LEU A 347 -1.39 -27.19 30.24
C LEU A 347 -0.74 -28.35 31.03
N SER A 348 0.27 -29.00 30.46
CA SER A 348 1.02 -30.06 31.14
C SER A 348 1.80 -29.57 32.35
N ASP A 349 2.46 -28.41 32.24
CA ASP A 349 3.22 -27.79 33.33
C ASP A 349 2.28 -27.43 34.51
N GLN A 350 1.08 -26.90 34.23
CA GLN A 350 0.07 -26.61 35.26
C GLN A 350 -0.39 -27.89 35.96
N LEU A 351 -0.69 -28.95 35.21
CA LEU A 351 -1.09 -30.23 35.80
C LEU A 351 0.02 -30.84 36.68
N ALA A 352 1.28 -30.76 36.22
CA ALA A 352 2.43 -31.22 36.99
C ALA A 352 2.60 -30.42 38.30
N LEU A 353 2.45 -29.09 38.24
CA LEU A 353 2.51 -28.22 39.41
C LEU A 353 1.48 -28.62 40.47
N LEU A 354 0.22 -28.84 40.07
CA LEU A 354 -0.85 -29.21 40.98
C LEU A 354 -0.62 -30.57 41.65
N ARG A 355 -0.08 -31.55 40.91
CA ARG A 355 0.27 -32.87 41.44
C ARG A 355 1.42 -32.85 42.44
N THR A 356 2.36 -31.92 42.28
CA THR A 356 3.48 -31.77 43.23
C THR A 356 3.12 -30.99 44.49
N ALA A 357 2.00 -30.27 44.47
CA ALA A 357 1.52 -29.48 45.60
C ALA A 357 0.64 -30.27 46.58
N MET A 358 0.19 -31.47 46.19
CA MET A 358 -0.49 -32.46 47.03
C MET A 358 0.52 -33.40 47.70
#